data_AF-A0A7C5DXU6-F1
#
_entry.id   AF-A0A7C5DXU6-F1
#
_cell.length_a   1.000
_cell.length_b   1.000
_cell.length_c   1.000
_cell.angle_alpha   90.00
_cell.angle_beta   90.00
_cell.angle_gamma   90.00
#
_symmetry.space_group_name_H-M   'P 1'
#
loop_
_entity.id
_entity.type
_entity.pdbx_description
1 polymer ?
#
loop_
_entity_poly.entity_id
_entity_poly.type
_entity_poly.pdbx_seq_one_letter_code
_entity_poly.pdbx_strand_id
1 'polypeptide(L)'
;MKKTFIFLMSLFLAFNFLYSEEKDSIPAFKIEKSAISLERPAKPGTPFNKTGRRFALLGDESGSFEAWAYPLKLLRSFQFSFFTGTSTRPINAGDIVRRISVSPWATTLTYTYQSFTVKATYITPVFEPGALILLHVDSSVPLTIVCGFLPVLQPMWPAGIGGQYAYWNNEIKA
;
A
#
# COMPACT_ATOMS: atom_id res chain seq x y z
N MET A 1 -50.64 21.87 15.73
CA MET A 1 -49.90 21.79 14.45
C MET A 1 -48.37 21.81 14.58
N LYS A 2 -47.76 22.39 15.63
CA LYS A 2 -46.28 22.44 15.76
C LYS A 2 -45.62 21.20 16.42
N LYS A 3 -46.36 20.36 17.15
CA LYS A 3 -45.79 19.19 17.87
C LYS A 3 -45.67 17.93 17.01
N THR A 4 -46.52 17.75 16.00
CA THR A 4 -46.50 16.58 15.10
C THR A 4 -45.35 16.63 14.10
N PHE A 5 -44.88 17.84 13.74
CA PHE A 5 -43.77 18.03 12.79
C PHE A 5 -42.40 17.67 13.38
N ILE A 6 -42.24 17.84 14.69
CA ILE A 6 -40.99 17.55 15.41
C ILE A 6 -40.76 16.04 15.54
N PHE A 7 -41.82 15.24 15.65
CA PHE A 7 -41.71 13.79 15.76
C PHE A 7 -41.32 13.12 14.43
N LEU A 8 -41.78 13.66 13.30
CA LEU A 8 -41.40 13.16 11.97
C LEU A 8 -39.95 13.51 11.60
N MET A 9 -39.44 14.65 12.08
CA MET A 9 -38.05 15.07 11.87
C MET A 9 -37.05 14.29 12.74
N SER A 10 -37.48 13.83 13.92
CA SER A 10 -36.67 12.97 14.80
C SER A 10 -36.52 11.54 14.24
N LEU A 11 -37.58 11.01 13.61
CA LEU A 11 -37.56 9.65 13.06
C LEU A 11 -36.69 9.52 11.78
N PHE A 12 -36.49 10.62 11.04
CA PHE A 12 -35.59 10.66 9.88
C PHE A 12 -34.10 10.76 10.25
N LEU A 13 -33.77 11.30 11.43
CA LEU A 13 -32.38 11.37 11.90
C LEU A 13 -31.88 10.05 12.52
N ALA A 14 -32.77 9.22 13.04
CA ALA A 14 -32.40 7.94 13.65
C ALA A 14 -32.07 6.83 12.63
N PHE A 15 -32.51 6.96 11.37
CA PHE A 15 -32.32 5.91 10.36
C PHE A 15 -30.99 6.00 9.59
N ASN A 16 -30.27 7.13 9.68
CA ASN A 16 -29.04 7.34 8.93
C ASN A 16 -27.77 6.85 9.65
N PHE A 17 -27.88 6.35 10.89
CA PHE A 17 -26.70 5.89 11.64
C PHE A 17 -26.36 4.40 11.45
N LEU A 18 -27.12 3.66 10.63
CA LEU A 18 -26.93 2.22 10.41
C LEU A 18 -26.48 1.86 8.99
N TYR A 19 -25.94 2.81 8.23
CA TYR A 19 -25.25 2.51 6.98
C TYR A 19 -23.83 3.10 7.02
N SER A 20 -22.89 2.34 7.56
CA SER A 20 -21.51 2.43 7.10
C SER A 20 -21.49 1.76 5.73
N GLU A 21 -21.78 2.52 4.68
CA GLU A 21 -21.47 2.10 3.32
C GLU A 21 -19.99 1.70 3.28
N GLU A 22 -19.69 0.46 2.89
CA GLU A 22 -18.34 -0.05 2.64
C GLU A 22 -17.78 0.59 1.35
N LYS A 23 -17.69 1.93 1.35
CA LYS A 23 -17.43 2.77 0.18
C LYS A 23 -15.95 2.84 -0.23
N ASP A 24 -15.06 2.24 0.56
CA ASP A 24 -13.61 2.35 0.41
C ASP A 24 -12.96 1.17 -0.33
N SER A 25 -13.75 0.18 -0.76
CA SER A 25 -13.25 -0.98 -1.53
C SER A 25 -13.72 -0.97 -2.98
N ILE A 26 -12.91 -1.53 -3.87
CA ILE A 26 -13.28 -1.75 -5.28
C ILE A 26 -13.79 -3.18 -5.46
N PRO A 27 -14.70 -3.43 -6.44
CA PRO A 27 -15.14 -4.78 -6.75
C PRO A 27 -13.96 -5.72 -7.00
N ALA A 28 -13.99 -6.89 -6.38
CA ALA A 28 -12.95 -7.89 -6.56
C ALA A 28 -12.86 -8.30 -8.03
N PHE A 29 -11.63 -8.38 -8.55
CA PHE A 29 -11.35 -8.85 -9.90
C PHE A 29 -10.24 -9.88 -9.87
N LYS A 30 -10.25 -10.77 -10.86
CA LYS A 30 -9.23 -11.79 -10.98
C LYS A 30 -7.93 -11.15 -11.48
N ILE A 31 -6.87 -11.30 -10.70
CA ILE A 31 -5.51 -10.98 -11.14
C ILE A 31 -4.94 -12.24 -11.82
N GLU A 32 -4.63 -12.14 -13.11
CA GLU A 32 -4.05 -13.26 -13.85
C GLU A 32 -2.64 -13.58 -13.36
N LYS A 33 -2.37 -14.88 -13.15
CA LYS A 33 -1.04 -15.34 -12.77
C LYS A 33 -0.16 -15.37 -14.02
N SER A 34 1.01 -14.76 -13.93
CA SER A 34 2.00 -14.86 -15.00
C SER A 34 2.57 -16.28 -15.08
N ALA A 35 2.74 -16.79 -16.30
CA ALA A 35 3.43 -18.06 -16.56
C ALA A 35 4.87 -18.07 -16.03
N ILE A 36 5.51 -16.90 -15.98
CA ILE A 36 6.85 -16.68 -15.41
C ILE A 36 6.74 -16.02 -14.03
N SER A 37 6.24 -16.80 -13.07
CA SER A 37 6.17 -16.40 -11.66
C SER A 37 7.07 -17.27 -10.79
N LEU A 38 7.80 -16.63 -9.88
CA LEU A 38 8.62 -17.29 -8.86
C LEU A 38 7.95 -17.12 -7.51
N GLU A 39 7.91 -18.20 -6.74
CA GLU A 39 7.14 -18.26 -5.51
C GLU A 39 7.88 -19.01 -4.42
N ARG A 40 7.93 -18.44 -3.21
CA ARG A 40 8.60 -19.06 -2.06
C ARG A 40 8.10 -18.47 -0.73
N PRO A 41 8.48 -19.06 0.41
CA PRO A 41 8.35 -18.39 1.70
C PRO A 41 9.05 -17.02 1.69
N ALA A 42 8.39 -16.03 2.27
CA ALA A 42 8.96 -14.70 2.50
C ALA A 42 9.98 -14.76 3.65
N LYS A 43 11.00 -13.92 3.57
CA LYS A 43 12.07 -13.80 4.57
C LYS A 43 12.22 -12.33 4.96
N PRO A 44 11.55 -11.86 6.03
CA PRO A 44 11.69 -10.48 6.52
C PRO A 44 13.14 -10.00 6.56
N GLY A 45 13.40 -8.77 6.12
CA GLY A 45 14.75 -8.22 5.97
C GLY A 45 15.50 -8.62 4.70
N THR A 46 15.00 -9.58 3.92
CA THR A 46 15.54 -9.85 2.57
C THR A 46 15.04 -8.78 1.60
N PRO A 47 15.90 -8.15 0.78
CA PRO A 47 15.46 -7.08 -0.12
C PRO A 47 14.43 -7.54 -1.16
N PHE A 48 13.46 -6.67 -1.46
CA PHE A 48 12.65 -6.73 -2.67
C PHE A 48 12.51 -5.35 -3.31
N ASN A 49 12.13 -5.31 -4.57
CA ASN A 49 11.79 -4.08 -5.24
C ASN A 49 10.63 -4.28 -6.22
N LYS A 50 10.06 -3.14 -6.63
CA LYS A 50 9.23 -3.05 -7.81
C LYS A 50 9.48 -1.70 -8.48
N THR A 51 9.97 -1.71 -9.71
CA THR A 51 10.49 -0.52 -10.38
C THR A 51 9.89 -0.34 -11.77
N GLY A 52 9.53 0.90 -12.10
CA GLY A 52 9.26 1.40 -13.44
C GLY A 52 10.34 2.39 -13.87
N ARG A 53 10.17 3.03 -15.03
CA ARG A 53 11.15 4.02 -15.54
C ARG A 53 11.09 5.36 -14.79
N ARG A 54 9.97 5.65 -14.13
CA ARG A 54 9.74 6.94 -13.44
C ARG A 54 9.43 6.80 -11.95
N PHE A 55 9.33 5.56 -11.46
CA PHE A 55 8.96 5.31 -10.07
C PHE A 55 9.57 4.01 -9.57
N ALA A 56 9.91 3.96 -8.28
CA ALA A 56 10.37 2.74 -7.64
C ALA A 56 9.85 2.58 -6.21
N LEU A 57 9.54 1.34 -5.88
CA LEU A 57 9.40 0.84 -4.52
C LEU A 57 10.64 -0.01 -4.22
N LEU A 58 11.41 0.39 -3.21
CA LEU A 58 12.62 -0.32 -2.79
C LEU A 58 12.45 -0.69 -1.31
N GLY A 59 12.59 -1.95 -0.95
CA GLY A 59 12.24 -2.40 0.39
C GLY A 59 12.73 -3.79 0.71
N ASP A 60 12.07 -4.42 1.69
CA ASP A 60 12.37 -5.78 2.12
C ASP A 60 11.08 -6.59 2.33
N GLU A 61 11.21 -7.91 2.33
CA GLU A 61 10.11 -8.86 2.28
C GLU A 61 9.20 -8.83 3.52
N SER A 62 9.50 -8.03 4.54
CA SER A 62 8.53 -7.67 5.60
C SER A 62 7.36 -6.84 5.07
N GLY A 63 7.49 -6.27 3.88
CA GLY A 63 6.57 -5.27 3.32
C GLY A 63 7.00 -3.84 3.59
N SER A 64 8.12 -3.64 4.30
CA SER A 64 8.69 -2.32 4.53
C SER A 64 9.37 -1.79 3.29
N PHE A 65 9.11 -0.52 2.92
CA PHE A 65 9.73 0.07 1.74
C PHE A 65 9.88 1.60 1.81
N GLU A 66 10.66 2.12 0.87
CA GLU A 66 10.71 3.52 0.45
C GLU A 66 10.16 3.67 -0.97
N ALA A 67 9.59 4.83 -1.26
CA ALA A 67 9.00 5.11 -2.55
C ALA A 67 9.65 6.34 -3.18
N TRP A 68 9.99 6.22 -4.46
CA TRP A 68 10.71 7.21 -5.24
C TRP A 68 9.93 7.54 -6.50
N ALA A 69 9.61 8.81 -6.70
CA ALA A 69 9.25 9.36 -8.01
C ALA A 69 10.48 10.10 -8.53
N TYR A 70 11.22 9.51 -9.45
CA TYR A 70 12.57 9.98 -9.76
C TYR A 70 12.60 11.47 -10.17
N PRO A 71 13.57 12.26 -9.66
CA PRO A 71 14.67 11.90 -8.76
C PRO A 71 14.34 12.14 -7.26
N LEU A 72 13.08 12.10 -6.84
CA LEU A 72 12.65 12.45 -5.47
C LEU A 72 12.18 11.23 -4.67
N LYS A 73 12.74 11.04 -3.47
CA LYS A 73 12.21 10.13 -2.45
C LYS A 73 10.99 10.76 -1.81
N LEU A 74 9.83 10.14 -1.96
CA LEU A 74 8.59 10.66 -1.40
C LEU A 74 8.46 10.31 0.08
N LEU A 75 8.67 9.02 0.39
CA LEU A 75 8.51 8.48 1.73
C LEU A 75 9.58 7.43 2.03
N ARG A 76 9.79 7.18 3.32
CA ARG A 76 10.61 6.07 3.84
C ARG A 76 9.85 5.34 4.95
N SER A 77 10.30 4.13 5.25
CA SER A 77 9.78 3.33 6.37
C SER A 77 8.26 3.10 6.25
N PHE A 78 7.76 2.89 5.02
CA PHE A 78 6.39 2.46 4.83
C PHE A 78 6.19 1.11 5.50
N GLN A 79 5.12 0.91 6.26
CA GLN A 79 4.76 -0.37 6.86
C GLN A 79 3.23 -0.51 6.93
N PHE A 80 2.76 -1.74 6.79
CA PHE A 80 1.38 -2.09 7.12
C PHE A 80 1.26 -2.54 8.57
N SER A 81 0.18 -2.12 9.23
CA SER A 81 -0.28 -2.68 10.50
C SER A 81 -1.75 -3.03 10.41
N PHE A 82 -2.16 -4.09 11.10
CA PHE A 82 -3.52 -4.60 11.05
C PHE A 82 -4.17 -4.55 12.43
N PHE A 83 -5.45 -4.20 12.49
CA PHE A 83 -6.29 -4.27 13.68
C PHE A 83 -7.53 -5.10 13.36
N THR A 84 -7.96 -5.92 14.32
CA THR A 84 -9.10 -6.83 14.15
C THR A 84 -10.22 -6.46 15.11
N GLY A 85 -11.45 -6.37 14.60
CA GLY A 85 -12.62 -5.97 15.38
C GLY A 85 -12.39 -4.67 16.14
N THR A 86 -12.49 -4.74 17.47
CA THR A 86 -12.30 -3.61 18.40
C THR A 86 -10.92 -3.61 19.08
N SER A 87 -9.99 -4.48 18.65
CA SER A 87 -8.64 -4.53 19.22
C SER A 87 -7.89 -3.23 19.01
N THR A 88 -7.20 -2.75 20.04
CA THR A 88 -6.29 -1.58 19.99
C THR A 88 -4.83 -1.98 19.83
N ARG A 89 -4.53 -3.28 19.78
CA ARG A 89 -3.17 -3.79 19.59
C ARG A 89 -2.88 -3.99 18.10
N PRO A 90 -1.87 -3.33 17.53
CA PRO A 90 -1.49 -3.56 16.14
C PRO A 90 -0.85 -4.94 15.97
N ILE A 91 -1.16 -5.57 14.84
CA ILE A 91 -0.44 -6.72 14.31
C ILE A 91 0.46 -6.19 13.21
N ASN A 92 1.78 -6.22 13.40
CA ASN A 92 2.71 -5.71 12.40
C ASN A 92 2.79 -6.68 11.21
N ALA A 93 2.78 -6.14 9.99
CA ALA A 93 2.80 -6.97 8.79
C ALA A 93 4.05 -7.85 8.67
N GLY A 94 5.22 -7.31 9.04
CA GLY A 94 6.48 -8.04 9.00
C GLY A 94 6.50 -9.31 9.88
N ASP A 95 5.72 -9.33 10.97
CA ASP A 95 5.63 -10.48 11.88
C ASP A 95 4.76 -11.62 11.30
N ILE A 96 3.92 -11.31 10.31
CA ILE A 96 2.91 -12.23 9.79
C ILE A 96 3.04 -12.47 8.28
N VAL A 97 4.08 -11.96 7.62
CA VAL A 97 4.35 -12.23 6.21
C VAL A 97 4.77 -13.68 6.02
N ARG A 98 4.15 -14.38 5.07
CA ARG A 98 4.38 -15.83 4.86
C ARG A 98 4.99 -16.14 3.52
N ARG A 99 4.57 -15.43 2.47
CA ARG A 99 4.95 -15.76 1.10
C ARG A 99 5.21 -14.53 0.27
N ILE A 100 6.16 -14.68 -0.65
CA ILE A 100 6.41 -13.76 -1.74
C ILE A 100 6.17 -14.49 -3.07
N SER A 101 5.47 -13.83 -3.97
CA SER A 101 5.33 -14.21 -5.39
C SER A 101 5.84 -13.06 -6.23
N VAL A 102 6.70 -13.34 -7.21
CA VAL A 102 7.30 -12.32 -8.07
C VAL A 102 7.06 -12.69 -9.52
N SER A 103 6.65 -11.72 -10.31
CA SER A 103 6.56 -11.77 -11.76
C SER A 103 7.15 -10.48 -12.36
N PRO A 104 7.41 -10.42 -13.67
CA PRO A 104 7.90 -9.20 -14.29
C PRO A 104 7.00 -7.98 -14.10
N TRP A 105 5.69 -8.17 -13.93
CA TRP A 105 4.72 -7.08 -13.84
C TRP A 105 4.28 -6.76 -12.40
N ALA A 106 4.42 -7.69 -11.45
CA ALA A 106 4.07 -7.46 -10.04
C ALA A 106 4.88 -8.30 -9.05
N THR A 107 4.97 -7.79 -7.81
CA THR A 107 5.42 -8.53 -6.64
C THR A 107 4.26 -8.61 -5.65
N THR A 108 3.97 -9.78 -5.10
CA THR A 108 2.91 -9.97 -4.11
C THR A 108 3.47 -10.51 -2.80
N LEU A 109 3.23 -9.79 -1.70
CA LEU A 109 3.46 -10.29 -0.34
C LEU A 109 2.14 -10.77 0.26
N THR A 110 2.14 -11.97 0.83
CA THR A 110 0.98 -12.55 1.50
C THR A 110 1.19 -12.54 3.00
N TYR A 111 0.32 -11.79 3.70
CA TYR A 111 0.25 -11.71 5.15
C TYR A 111 -0.86 -12.63 5.63
N THR A 112 -0.57 -13.48 6.62
CA THR A 112 -1.54 -14.44 7.13
C THR A 112 -1.58 -14.39 8.65
N TYR A 113 -2.77 -14.15 9.15
CA TYR A 113 -3.12 -14.18 10.56
C TYR A 113 -4.26 -15.17 10.80
N GLN A 114 -4.55 -15.50 12.05
CA GLN A 114 -5.55 -16.51 12.41
C GLN A 114 -6.96 -16.22 11.87
N SER A 115 -7.31 -14.94 11.68
CA SER A 115 -8.65 -14.50 11.26
C SER A 115 -8.68 -13.82 9.88
N PHE A 116 -7.52 -13.63 9.23
CA PHE A 116 -7.48 -12.96 7.93
C PHE A 116 -6.24 -13.35 7.11
N THR A 117 -6.36 -13.19 5.80
CA THR A 117 -5.25 -13.18 4.85
C THR A 117 -5.34 -11.92 3.99
N VAL A 118 -4.22 -11.20 3.87
CA VAL A 118 -4.10 -10.06 2.96
C VAL A 118 -3.00 -10.34 1.94
N LYS A 119 -3.34 -10.25 0.66
CA LYS A 119 -2.36 -10.26 -0.44
C LYS A 119 -2.14 -8.83 -0.91
N ALA A 120 -0.96 -8.27 -0.64
CA ALA A 120 -0.55 -6.96 -1.13
C ALA A 120 0.24 -7.14 -2.44
N THR A 121 -0.35 -6.71 -3.56
CA THR A 121 0.27 -6.80 -4.90
C THR A 121 0.78 -5.44 -5.33
N TYR A 122 2.10 -5.32 -5.38
CA TYR A 122 2.85 -4.12 -5.73
C TYR A 122 3.09 -4.05 -7.24
N ILE A 123 2.70 -2.95 -7.84
CA ILE A 123 2.80 -2.69 -9.28
C ILE A 123 3.39 -1.30 -9.48
N THR A 124 4.40 -1.19 -10.34
CA THR A 124 4.90 0.09 -10.85
C THR A 124 4.74 0.06 -12.36
N PRO A 125 3.83 0.86 -12.95
CA PRO A 125 3.71 0.94 -14.39
C PRO A 125 5.03 1.39 -15.02
N VAL A 126 5.32 0.90 -16.23
CA VAL A 126 6.61 1.12 -16.88
C VAL A 126 6.88 2.62 -17.10
N PHE A 127 5.85 3.39 -17.44
CA PHE A 127 5.99 4.80 -17.87
C PHE A 127 5.31 5.82 -16.96
N GLU A 128 4.58 5.39 -15.94
CA GLU A 128 3.87 6.31 -15.04
C GLU A 128 4.73 6.66 -13.82
N PRO A 129 4.69 7.91 -13.34
CA PRO A 129 5.40 8.35 -12.14
C PRO A 129 4.67 7.94 -10.85
N GLY A 130 4.31 6.66 -10.73
CA GLY A 130 3.54 6.16 -9.59
C GLY A 130 3.61 4.65 -9.39
N ALA A 131 3.00 4.19 -8.31
CA ALA A 131 2.82 2.79 -7.98
C ALA A 131 1.39 2.52 -7.50
N LEU A 132 0.98 1.27 -7.61
CA LEU A 132 -0.28 0.75 -7.09
C LEU A 132 0.04 -0.39 -6.12
N ILE A 133 -0.69 -0.43 -5.01
CA ILE A 133 -0.71 -1.58 -4.10
C ILE A 133 -2.14 -2.06 -4.02
N LEU A 134 -2.42 -3.20 -4.64
CA LEU A 134 -3.74 -3.83 -4.60
C LEU A 134 -3.80 -4.76 -3.38
N LEU A 135 -4.75 -4.52 -2.48
CA LEU A 135 -4.97 -5.32 -1.29
C LEU A 135 -6.17 -6.25 -1.55
N HIS A 136 -5.91 -7.54 -1.72
CA HIS A 136 -6.96 -8.54 -1.70
C HIS A 136 -7.07 -9.08 -0.27
N VAL A 137 -8.23 -8.84 0.35
CA VAL A 137 -8.51 -9.12 1.75
C VAL A 137 -9.52 -10.26 1.84
N ASP A 138 -9.16 -11.30 2.59
CA ASP A 138 -10.05 -12.35 3.04
C ASP A 138 -10.03 -12.34 4.56
N SER A 139 -11.16 -12.08 5.21
CA SER A 139 -11.24 -11.90 6.67
C SER A 139 -12.56 -12.41 7.22
N SER A 140 -12.51 -13.11 8.34
CA SER A 140 -13.70 -13.55 9.10
C SER A 140 -14.15 -12.54 10.15
N VAL A 141 -13.41 -11.44 10.32
CA VAL A 141 -13.69 -10.36 11.27
C VAL A 141 -13.49 -9.00 10.61
N PRO A 142 -14.08 -7.90 11.13
CA PRO A 142 -13.74 -6.56 10.67
C PRO A 142 -12.22 -6.32 10.75
N LEU A 143 -11.63 -5.81 9.67
CA LEU A 143 -10.19 -5.60 9.54
C LEU A 143 -9.92 -4.14 9.20
N THR A 144 -9.11 -3.47 10.01
CA THR A 144 -8.55 -2.17 9.70
C THR A 144 -7.11 -2.33 9.27
N ILE A 145 -6.78 -1.82 8.08
CA ILE A 145 -5.42 -1.83 7.53
C ILE A 145 -4.88 -0.40 7.62
N VAL A 146 -3.76 -0.22 8.32
CA VAL A 146 -3.11 1.06 8.50
C VAL A 146 -1.82 1.10 7.69
N CYS A 147 -1.68 2.12 6.86
CA CYS A 147 -0.46 2.45 6.13
C CYS A 147 0.34 3.51 6.91
N GLY A 148 1.41 3.11 7.60
CA GLY A 148 2.31 4.04 8.28
C GLY A 148 3.54 4.34 7.43
N PHE A 149 3.99 5.58 7.34
CA PHE A 149 5.22 5.97 6.66
C PHE A 149 5.73 7.34 7.13
N LEU A 150 6.99 7.66 6.83
CA LEU A 150 7.56 8.98 7.04
C LEU A 150 7.71 9.72 5.70
N PRO A 151 7.05 10.87 5.49
CA PRO A 151 7.29 11.70 4.32
C PRO A 151 8.67 12.37 4.45
N VAL A 152 9.46 12.40 3.37
CA VAL A 152 10.84 12.91 3.41
C VAL A 152 11.20 13.89 2.31
N LEU A 153 10.59 13.79 1.13
CA LEU A 153 10.87 14.64 -0.04
C LEU A 153 12.38 14.87 -0.27
N GLN A 154 13.15 13.77 -0.22
CA GLN A 154 14.61 13.83 -0.27
C GLN A 154 15.12 13.60 -1.71
N PRO A 155 15.99 14.45 -2.26
CA PRO A 155 16.57 14.23 -3.58
C PRO A 155 17.44 12.96 -3.61
N MET A 156 17.36 12.23 -4.71
CA MET A 156 18.20 11.07 -5.03
C MET A 156 19.63 11.52 -5.27
N TRP A 157 20.60 10.65 -4.96
CA TRP A 157 21.98 10.89 -5.37
C TRP A 157 22.07 11.03 -6.90
N PRO A 158 22.79 12.02 -7.46
CA PRO A 158 23.69 12.96 -6.79
C PRO A 158 23.02 14.28 -6.35
N ALA A 159 21.72 14.49 -6.57
CA ALA A 159 21.05 15.78 -6.36
C ALA A 159 21.01 16.27 -4.88
N GLY A 160 21.34 15.41 -3.90
CA GLY A 160 21.31 15.75 -2.48
C GLY A 160 22.63 16.23 -1.86
N ILE A 161 23.75 16.27 -2.59
CA ILE A 161 25.06 16.69 -2.06
C ILE A 161 25.77 17.61 -3.07
N GLY A 162 26.23 18.76 -2.57
CA GLY A 162 26.89 19.81 -3.33
C GLY A 162 28.19 19.36 -4.00
N GLY A 163 28.16 19.25 -5.32
CA GLY A 163 29.29 19.65 -6.14
C GLY A 163 29.29 21.19 -6.29
N GLN A 164 30.42 21.79 -6.68
CA GLN A 164 30.51 23.22 -6.95
C GLN A 164 29.55 23.70 -8.05
N TYR A 165 29.07 22.78 -8.90
CA TYR A 165 28.15 23.07 -9.99
C TYR A 165 27.14 21.93 -10.15
N ALA A 166 25.86 22.29 -10.30
CA ALA A 166 24.82 21.44 -10.85
C ALA A 166 24.18 22.21 -12.00
N TYR A 167 24.26 21.69 -13.23
CA TYR A 167 23.62 22.28 -14.39
C TYR A 167 22.98 21.19 -15.24
N TRP A 168 21.87 21.55 -15.89
CA TRP A 168 21.15 20.67 -16.79
C TRP A 168 21.81 20.68 -18.17
N ASN A 169 22.16 19.51 -18.71
CA ASN A 169 22.69 19.38 -20.06
C ASN A 169 21.65 18.71 -20.98
N ASN A 170 21.11 19.47 -21.93
CA ASN A 170 20.10 19.01 -22.88
C ASN A 170 20.61 17.97 -23.92
N GLU A 171 21.93 17.81 -24.05
CA GLU A 171 22.56 16.90 -25.01
C GLU A 171 22.68 15.47 -24.46
N ILE A 172 22.66 15.32 -23.14
CA ILE A 172 22.78 14.03 -22.45
C ILE A 172 21.38 13.64 -21.96
N LYS A 173 20.61 12.97 -22.83
CA LYS A 173 19.30 12.42 -22.46
C LYS A 173 19.49 11.13 -21.66
N ALA A 174 19.53 11.25 -20.33
CA ALA A 174 19.40 10.12 -19.41
C ALA A 174 17.91 9.82 -19.12
#